data_AF-A0A7M1SZN2-F1
#
_entry.id   AF-A0A7M1SZN2-F1
#
_cell.length_a   1.000
_cell.length_b   1.000
_cell.length_c   1.000
_cell.angle_alpha   90.00
_cell.angle_beta   90.00
_cell.angle_gamma   90.00
#
_symmetry.space_group_name_H-M   'P 1'
#
loop_
_entity.id
_entity.type
_entity.pdbx_description
1 polymer ?
#
loop_
_entity_poly.entity_id
_entity_poly.type
_entity_poly.pdbx_seq_one_letter_code
_entity_poly.pdbx_strand_id
1 'polypeptide(L)'
;MIWSAVWTTLVLGAFVVLFLIGRRLWRSFKALTAEAGRSAEVMGRLNQLVADLDEQQARHGFGPHLAATEEQREHWRSTRAENVAARAERLRARRRRTLDRWRAIGMPL
;
A
#
# COMPACT_ATOMS: atom_id res chain seq x y z
N MET A 1 -21.66 -41.41 -39.91
CA MET A 1 -20.27 -40.87 -39.96
C MET A 1 -20.25 -39.34 -39.78
N ILE A 2 -21.00 -38.56 -40.57
CA ILE A 2 -21.08 -37.06 -40.46
C ILE A 2 -21.50 -36.56 -39.08
N TRP A 3 -22.51 -37.19 -38.45
CA TRP A 3 -23.03 -36.75 -37.15
C TRP A 3 -21.97 -36.78 -36.03
N SER A 4 -21.14 -37.82 -36.01
CA SER A 4 -20.04 -37.96 -35.06
C SER A 4 -19.00 -36.85 -35.24
N ALA A 5 -18.69 -36.47 -36.48
CA ALA A 5 -17.76 -35.40 -36.80
C ALA A 5 -18.28 -34.00 -36.40
N VAL A 6 -19.59 -33.77 -36.57
CA VAL A 6 -20.24 -32.53 -36.10
C VAL A 6 -20.16 -32.43 -34.58
N TRP A 7 -20.44 -33.53 -33.88
CA TRP A 7 -20.41 -33.57 -32.41
C TRP A 7 -19.00 -33.35 -31.86
N THR A 8 -17.99 -34.01 -32.42
CA THR A 8 -16.59 -33.78 -32.01
C THR A 8 -16.14 -32.36 -32.30
N THR A 9 -16.51 -31.78 -33.44
CA THR A 9 -16.14 -30.38 -33.77
C THR A 9 -16.75 -29.39 -32.79
N LEU A 10 -18.02 -29.57 -32.41
CA LEU A 10 -18.70 -28.75 -31.41
C LEU A 10 -18.01 -28.82 -30.05
N VAL A 11 -17.69 -30.03 -29.59
CA VAL A 11 -16.99 -30.24 -28.32
C VAL A 11 -15.59 -29.68 -28.36
N LEU A 12 -14.82 -29.93 -29.43
CA LEU A 12 -13.46 -29.40 -29.57
C LEU A 12 -13.48 -27.87 -29.58
N GLY A 13 -14.44 -27.27 -30.29
CA GLY A 13 -14.66 -25.82 -30.30
C GLY A 13 -14.95 -25.27 -28.90
N ALA A 14 -15.83 -25.94 -28.15
CA ALA A 14 -16.14 -25.56 -26.77
C ALA A 14 -14.89 -25.66 -25.85
N PHE A 15 -14.09 -26.72 -25.98
CA PHE A 15 -12.84 -26.86 -25.24
C PHE A 15 -11.82 -25.77 -25.59
N VAL A 16 -11.69 -25.41 -26.86
CA VAL A 16 -10.81 -24.32 -27.29
C VAL A 16 -11.25 -22.98 -26.69
N VAL A 17 -12.55 -22.69 -26.72
CA VAL A 17 -13.10 -21.47 -26.12
C VAL A 17 -12.87 -21.46 -24.61
N LEU A 18 -13.16 -22.58 -23.93
CA LEU A 18 -12.94 -22.73 -22.48
C LEU A 18 -11.46 -22.55 -22.13
N PHE A 19 -10.55 -23.14 -22.91
CA PHE A 19 -9.11 -23.03 -22.73
C PHE A 19 -8.62 -21.59 -22.91
N LEU A 20 -9.10 -20.89 -23.93
CA LEU A 20 -8.76 -19.48 -24.16
C LEU A 20 -9.25 -18.57 -23.02
N ILE A 21 -10.47 -18.79 -22.53
CA ILE A 21 -11.03 -18.07 -21.38
C ILE A 21 -10.20 -18.36 -20.13
N GLY A 22 -9.94 -19.63 -19.82
CA GLY A 22 -9.14 -20.05 -18.67
C GLY A 22 -7.73 -19.45 -18.70
N ARG A 23 -7.06 -19.48 -19.87
CA ARG A 23 -5.74 -18.88 -20.05
C ARG A 23 -5.75 -17.36 -19.86
N ARG A 24 -6.78 -16.66 -20.37
CA ARG A 24 -6.92 -15.21 -20.18
C ARG A 24 -7.18 -14.87 -18.71
N LEU A 25 -8.04 -15.63 -18.03
CA LEU A 25 -8.32 -15.48 -16.60
C LEU A 25 -7.07 -15.72 -15.76
N TRP A 26 -6.30 -16.76 -16.09
CA TRP A 26 -5.05 -17.08 -15.38
C TRP A 26 -4.06 -15.93 -15.41
N ARG A 27 -3.93 -15.26 -16.56
CA ARG A 27 -3.02 -14.10 -16.69
C ARG A 27 -3.49 -12.93 -15.82
N SER A 28 -4.79 -12.67 -15.77
CA SER A 28 -5.36 -11.61 -14.91
C SER A 28 -5.25 -11.96 -13.42
N PHE A 29 -5.52 -13.22 -13.06
CA PHE A 29 -5.43 -13.71 -11.69
C PHE A 29 -4.01 -13.61 -11.14
N LYS A 30 -3.00 -13.94 -11.96
CA LYS A 30 -1.58 -13.82 -11.58
C LYS A 30 -1.16 -12.36 -11.30
N ALA A 31 -1.72 -11.41 -12.04
CA ALA A 31 -1.46 -9.99 -11.80
C ALA A 31 -2.10 -9.52 -10.47
N LEU A 32 -3.32 -9.98 -10.20
CA LEU A 32 -4.04 -9.70 -8.95
C LEU A 32 -3.35 -10.31 -7.73
N THR A 33 -2.88 -11.56 -7.82
CA THR A 33 -2.17 -12.21 -6.70
C THR A 33 -0.79 -11.62 -6.44
N ALA A 34 -0.09 -11.15 -7.47
CA ALA A 34 1.17 -10.41 -7.28
C ALA A 34 0.95 -9.10 -6.52
N GLU A 35 -0.12 -8.36 -6.83
CA GLU A 35 -0.48 -7.15 -6.09
C GLU A 35 -0.94 -7.48 -4.66
N ALA A 36 -1.70 -8.56 -4.48
CA ALA A 36 -2.15 -9.03 -3.18
C ALA A 36 -0.98 -9.49 -2.27
N GLY A 37 0.08 -10.08 -2.83
CA GLY A 37 1.29 -10.41 -2.09
C GLY A 37 1.98 -9.15 -1.55
N ARG A 38 2.12 -8.12 -2.40
CA ARG A 38 2.72 -6.83 -1.97
C ARG A 38 1.88 -6.12 -0.92
N SER A 39 0.55 -6.15 -1.03
CA SER A 39 -0.31 -5.55 -0.01
C SER A 39 -0.25 -6.33 1.31
N ALA A 40 -0.21 -7.66 1.26
CA ALA A 40 -0.04 -8.50 2.44
C ALA A 40 1.30 -8.25 3.16
N GLU A 41 2.41 -8.06 2.41
CA GLU A 41 3.71 -7.71 2.99
C GLU A 41 3.70 -6.33 3.67
N VAL A 42 3.02 -5.34 3.08
CA VAL A 42 2.86 -4.01 3.70
C VAL A 42 2.01 -4.10 4.96
N MET A 43 0.93 -4.88 4.94
CA MET A 43 0.08 -5.11 6.10
C MET A 43 0.81 -5.86 7.21
N GLY A 44 1.64 -6.85 6.87
CA GLY A 44 2.49 -7.56 7.83
C GLY A 44 3.45 -6.61 8.55
N ARG A 45 4.15 -5.75 7.80
CA ARG A 45 5.03 -4.73 8.38
C ARG A 45 4.29 -3.70 9.24
N LEU A 46 3.10 -3.29 8.80
CA LEU A 46 2.25 -2.38 9.58
C LEU A 46 1.84 -3.02 10.91
N ASN A 47 1.42 -4.29 10.88
CA ASN A 47 0.99 -5.01 12.08
C ASN A 47 2.14 -5.19 13.08
N GLN A 48 3.35 -5.48 12.59
CA GLN A 48 4.56 -5.52 13.43
C GLN A 48 4.84 -4.16 14.08
N LEU A 49 4.83 -3.08 13.30
CA LEU A 49 5.07 -1.73 13.84
C LEU A 49 4.01 -1.31 14.87
N VAL A 50 2.75 -1.68 14.67
CA VAL A 50 1.68 -1.42 15.63
C VAL A 50 1.91 -2.22 16.92
N ALA A 51 2.27 -3.50 16.82
CA ALA A 51 2.58 -4.31 17.99
C ALA A 51 3.77 -3.75 18.79
N ASP A 52 4.83 -3.31 18.10
CA ASP A 52 5.99 -2.67 18.75
C ASP A 52 5.60 -1.36 19.45
N LEU A 53 4.72 -0.56 18.83
CA LEU A 53 4.20 0.68 19.42
C LEU A 53 3.30 0.41 20.64
N ASP A 54 2.44 -0.58 20.58
CA ASP A 54 1.59 -0.99 21.71
C ASP A 54 2.44 -1.49 22.88
N GLU A 55 3.50 -2.25 22.61
CA GLU A 55 4.44 -2.71 23.64
C GLU A 55 5.19 -1.53 24.28
N GLN A 56 5.63 -0.56 23.48
CA GLN A 56 6.24 0.67 23.99
C GLN A 56 5.24 1.50 24.80
N GLN A 57 4.00 1.61 24.34
CA GLN A 57 2.94 2.33 25.04
C GLN A 57 2.62 1.68 26.40
N ALA A 58 2.54 0.35 26.45
CA ALA A 58 2.31 -0.39 27.69
C ALA A 58 3.44 -0.17 28.71
N ARG A 59 4.69 -0.04 28.25
CA ARG A 59 5.86 0.24 29.09
C ARG A 59 5.94 1.70 29.55
N HIS A 60 5.54 2.65 28.71
CA HIS A 60 5.75 4.08 28.95
C HIS A 60 4.53 4.86 29.41
N GLY A 61 3.33 4.25 29.46
CA GLY A 61 2.12 4.87 30.00
C GLY A 61 1.80 6.21 29.34
N PHE A 62 1.15 6.19 28.17
CA PHE A 62 0.84 7.41 27.44
C PHE A 62 -0.37 8.14 28.07
N GLY A 63 -0.10 9.04 29.01
CA GLY A 63 -1.11 9.88 29.66
C GLY A 63 -0.60 11.29 29.94
N PRO A 64 -1.47 12.32 29.99
CA PRO A 64 -1.09 13.65 30.46
C PRO A 64 -0.57 13.53 31.89
N HIS A 65 0.75 13.53 32.05
CA HIS A 65 1.35 13.41 33.36
C HIS A 65 1.30 14.80 34.01
N LEU A 66 0.27 15.06 34.82
CA LEU A 66 0.17 16.30 35.60
C LEU A 66 1.35 16.44 36.59
N ALA A 67 2.04 15.34 36.89
CA ALA A 67 3.27 15.29 37.70
C ALA A 67 4.57 15.27 36.86
N ALA A 68 4.54 15.55 35.56
CA ALA A 68 5.75 15.59 34.73
C ALA A 68 6.75 16.64 35.23
N THR A 69 8.03 16.28 35.29
CA THR A 69 9.11 17.24 35.56
C THR A 69 9.23 18.25 34.40
N GLU A 70 9.86 19.42 34.61
CA GLU A 70 10.08 20.38 33.52
C GLU A 70 10.97 19.76 32.42
N GLU A 71 11.97 18.96 32.79
CA GLU A 71 12.83 18.23 31.83
C GLU A 71 12.03 17.30 30.92
N GLN A 72 11.06 16.55 31.47
CA GLN A 72 10.17 15.70 30.66
C GLN A 72 9.30 16.52 29.71
N ARG A 73 8.81 17.68 30.16
CA ARG A 73 8.01 18.59 29.32
C ARG A 73 8.84 19.20 28.20
N GLU A 74 10.09 19.59 28.47
CA GLU A 74 11.01 20.09 27.46
C GLU A 74 11.35 19.01 26.43
N HIS A 75 11.62 17.78 26.88
CA HIS A 75 11.84 16.64 26.00
C HIS A 75 10.65 16.41 25.05
N TRP A 76 9.42 16.40 25.57
CA TRP A 76 8.23 16.25 24.72
C TRP A 76 8.03 17.42 23.74
N ARG A 77 8.35 18.65 24.15
CA ARG A 77 8.32 19.81 23.25
C ARG A 77 9.34 19.67 22.12
N SER A 78 10.56 19.20 22.41
CA SER A 78 11.60 18.91 21.41
C SER A 78 11.13 17.84 20.42
N THR A 79 10.68 16.69 20.93
CA THR A 79 10.18 15.58 20.11
C THR A 79 8.99 16.02 19.24
N ARG A 80 8.09 16.85 19.77
CA ARG A 80 7.00 17.43 18.98
C ARG A 80 7.51 18.36 17.88
N ALA A 81 8.47 19.23 18.18
CA ALA A 81 9.05 20.16 17.21
C ALA A 81 9.74 19.40 16.06
N GLU A 82 10.51 18.36 16.38
CA GLU A 82 11.15 17.48 15.40
C GLU A 82 10.12 16.78 14.50
N ASN A 83 9.05 16.24 15.07
CA ASN A 83 7.98 15.59 14.32
C ASN A 83 7.26 16.57 13.37
N VAL A 84 7.00 17.79 13.83
CA VAL A 84 6.39 18.85 13.01
C VAL A 84 7.33 19.26 11.88
N ALA A 85 8.62 19.43 12.16
CA ALA A 85 9.63 19.76 11.15
C ALA A 85 9.75 18.65 10.08
N ALA A 86 9.82 17.39 10.51
CA ALA A 86 9.85 16.24 9.60
C ALA A 86 8.59 16.19 8.72
N ARG A 87 7.40 16.48 9.28
CA ARG A 87 6.15 16.55 8.51
C ARG A 87 6.16 17.70 7.50
N ALA A 88 6.67 18.87 7.90
CA ALA A 88 6.79 20.02 7.01
C ALA A 88 7.72 19.71 5.83
N GLU A 89 8.84 19.02 6.06
CA GLU A 89 9.76 18.63 4.98
C GLU A 89 9.13 17.65 3.99
N ARG A 90 8.42 16.63 4.49
CA ARG A 90 7.67 15.71 3.61
C ARG A 90 6.66 16.45 2.73
N LEU A 91 5.97 17.43 3.30
CA LEU A 91 5.00 18.25 2.57
C LEU A 91 5.68 19.13 1.52
N ARG A 92 6.81 19.77 1.86
CA ARG A 92 7.63 20.57 0.93
C ARG A 92 8.13 19.72 -0.23
N ALA A 93 8.68 18.54 0.06
CA ALA A 93 9.15 17.60 -0.97
C ALA A 93 8.00 17.13 -1.89
N ARG A 94 6.79 16.92 -1.35
CA ARG A 94 5.62 16.58 -2.15
C ARG A 94 5.19 17.75 -3.04
N ARG A 95 5.09 18.96 -2.49
CA ARG A 95 4.76 20.18 -3.24
C ARG A 95 5.76 20.43 -4.36
N ARG A 96 7.07 20.30 -4.07
CA ARG A 96 8.14 20.48 -5.05
C ARG A 96 7.99 19.53 -6.24
N ARG A 97 7.78 18.24 -5.98
CA ARG A 97 7.50 17.25 -7.04
C ARG A 97 6.28 17.59 -7.89
N THR A 98 5.22 18.11 -7.29
CA THR A 98 4.02 18.54 -8.03
C THR A 98 4.33 19.76 -8.90
N LEU A 99 4.99 20.78 -8.36
CA LEU A 99 5.34 21.99 -9.10
C LEU A 99 6.31 21.67 -10.24
N ASP A 100 7.31 20.82 -10.01
CA ASP A 100 8.25 20.39 -11.04
C ASP A 100 7.55 19.66 -12.19
N ARG A 101 6.53 18.83 -11.88
CA ARG A 101 5.68 18.19 -12.88
C ARG A 101 4.88 19.19 -13.69
N TRP A 102 4.33 20.23 -13.05
CA TRP A 102 3.57 21.28 -13.73
C TRP A 102 4.46 22.13 -14.65
N ARG A 103 5.69 22.45 -14.24
CA ARG A 103 6.67 23.11 -15.12
C ARG A 103 6.99 22.24 -16.34
N ALA A 104 7.15 20.93 -16.15
CA ALA A 104 7.47 20.01 -17.24
C ALA A 104 6.39 19.94 -18.33
N ILE A 105 5.12 20.21 -17.99
CA ILE A 105 4.00 20.26 -18.94
C ILE A 105 3.69 21.68 -19.43
N GLY A 106 4.57 22.66 -19.15
CA GLY A 106 4.45 24.03 -19.64
C GLY A 106 3.37 24.87 -18.93
N MET A 107 2.90 24.47 -17.75
CA MET A 107 1.99 25.32 -16.98
C MET A 107 2.74 26.54 -16.41
N PRO A 108 2.21 27.76 -16.55
CA PRO A 108 2.73 28.92 -15.85
C PRO A 108 2.45 28.74 -14.34
N LEU A 109 3.49 28.89 -13.53
CA LEU A 109 3.43 28.82 -12.06
C LEU A 109 3.32 30.20 -11.43
#